data_AF-A0AAD8RKI9-F1
#
_entry.id   AF-A0AAD8RKI9-F1
#
_cell.length_a   1.000
_cell.length_b   1.000
_cell.length_c   1.000
_cell.angle_alpha   90.00
_cell.angle_beta   90.00
_cell.angle_gamma   90.00
#
_symmetry.space_group_name_H-M   'P 1'
#
loop_
_entity.id
_entity.type
_entity.pdbx_description
1 polymer ?
#
loop_
_entity_poly.entity_id
_entity_poly.type
_entity_poly.pdbx_seq_one_letter_code
_entity_poly.pdbx_strand_id
1 'polypeptide(L)'
;MPTFGRLLVPEAFVKWFKEIPSNIIVRTNIGCSSRMTTRREDNDTFIYQGWAGFAITHQLRVGQFLTFKKVPSFEYSVVIFDHTCVEVITRCSYHGDTTKCVVFEDRV
;
A
#
# COMPACT_ATOMS: atom_id res chain seq x y z
N MET A 1 -13.54 -15.19 -5.28
CA MET A 1 -13.17 -13.87 -5.82
C MET A 1 -12.46 -13.11 -4.71
N PRO A 2 -11.20 -12.67 -4.86
CA PRO A 2 -10.53 -11.86 -3.83
C PRO A 2 -11.31 -10.57 -3.61
N THR A 3 -11.38 -10.11 -2.37
CA THR A 3 -12.04 -8.85 -1.98
C THR A 3 -11.21 -7.66 -2.47
N PHE A 4 -11.26 -7.34 -3.75
CA PHE A 4 -10.45 -6.27 -4.36
C PHE A 4 -10.72 -4.86 -3.82
N GLY A 5 -11.73 -4.66 -2.97
CA GLY A 5 -12.03 -3.36 -2.36
C GLY A 5 -11.16 -2.99 -1.16
N ARG A 6 -10.52 -3.95 -0.48
CA ARG A 6 -9.81 -3.70 0.79
C ARG A 6 -8.71 -4.71 1.09
N LEU A 7 -7.69 -4.29 1.82
CA LEU A 7 -6.63 -5.14 2.35
C LEU A 7 -6.82 -5.31 3.86
N LEU A 8 -6.97 -6.55 4.32
CA LEU A 8 -6.91 -6.88 5.74
C LEU A 8 -5.47 -6.71 6.24
N VAL A 9 -5.29 -5.92 7.29
CA VAL A 9 -4.00 -5.76 7.96
C VAL A 9 -3.88 -6.84 9.04
N PRO A 10 -2.83 -7.67 9.04
CA PRO A 10 -2.65 -8.68 10.07
C PRO A 10 -2.67 -8.07 11.48
N GLU A 11 -3.41 -8.68 12.39
CA GLU A 11 -3.59 -8.16 13.75
C GLU A 11 -2.25 -7.96 14.49
N ALA A 12 -1.30 -8.87 14.27
CA ALA A 12 0.06 -8.76 14.82
C ALA A 12 0.78 -7.48 14.36
N PHE A 13 0.57 -7.06 13.11
CA PHE A 13 1.12 -5.81 12.56
C PHE A 13 0.48 -4.59 13.23
N VAL A 14 -0.84 -4.59 13.40
CA VAL A 14 -1.56 -3.52 14.11
C VAL A 14 -1.05 -3.38 15.55
N LYS A 15 -0.93 -4.50 16.27
CA LYS A 15 -0.41 -4.55 17.65
C LYS A 15 1.02 -4.01 17.73
N TRP A 16 1.89 -4.38 16.79
CA TRP A 16 3.28 -3.94 16.76
C TRP A 16 3.41 -2.41 16.66
N PHE A 17 2.60 -1.80 15.79
CA PHE A 17 2.63 -0.35 15.59
C PHE A 17 1.73 0.43 16.56
N LYS A 18 1.07 -0.26 17.51
CA LYS A 18 0.06 0.21 18.48
C LYS A 18 -1.20 0.78 17.85
N GLU A 19 -1.05 1.64 16.85
CA GLU A 19 -2.13 2.26 16.10
C GLU A 19 -1.68 2.53 14.66
N ILE A 20 -2.60 2.28 13.72
CA ILE A 20 -2.45 2.68 12.32
C ILE A 20 -3.36 3.90 12.11
N PRO A 21 -2.81 5.05 11.66
CA PRO A 21 -3.62 6.24 11.41
C PRO A 21 -4.71 5.99 10.37
N SER A 22 -5.82 6.71 10.49
CA SER A 22 -6.95 6.65 9.55
C SER A 22 -6.59 7.07 8.13
N ASN A 23 -5.54 7.89 7.98
CA ASN A 23 -5.01 8.34 6.70
C ASN A 23 -3.52 8.02 6.65
N ILE A 24 -3.10 7.27 5.64
CA ILE A 24 -1.71 6.90 5.42
C ILE A 24 -1.27 7.27 4.01
N ILE A 25 0.02 7.54 3.87
CA ILE A 25 0.66 7.68 2.57
C ILE A 25 1.58 6.48 2.40
N VAL A 26 1.37 5.72 1.33
CA VAL A 26 2.20 4.56 0.97
C VAL A 26 3.07 4.95 -0.21
N ARG A 27 4.39 4.89 -0.03
CA ARG A 27 5.40 5.17 -1.05
C ARG A 27 6.09 3.88 -1.47
N THR A 28 6.10 3.61 -2.77
CA THR A 28 6.87 2.51 -3.36
C THR A 28 8.36 2.83 -3.47
N ASN A 29 9.20 1.81 -3.60
CA ASN A 29 10.63 1.93 -3.89
C ASN A 29 10.95 2.76 -5.17
N ILE A 30 10.01 2.87 -6.10
CA ILE A 30 10.13 3.69 -7.31
C ILE A 30 9.61 5.13 -7.15
N GLY A 31 9.36 5.59 -5.92
CA GLY A 31 8.93 6.97 -5.64
C GLY A 31 7.44 7.25 -5.86
N CYS A 32 6.65 6.25 -6.25
CA CYS A 32 5.20 6.42 -6.40
C CYS A 32 4.48 6.41 -5.05
N SER A 33 3.79 7.51 -4.75
CA SER A 33 3.00 7.69 -3.54
C SER A 33 1.51 7.53 -3.81
N SER A 34 0.82 6.78 -2.93
CA SER A 34 -0.62 6.58 -2.93
C SER A 34 -1.20 6.93 -1.56
N ARG A 35 -2.23 7.76 -1.53
CA ARG A 35 -2.97 8.06 -0.31
C ARG A 35 -4.02 6.99 -0.08
N MET A 36 -4.09 6.47 1.14
CA MET A 36 -5.06 5.44 1.50
C MET A 36 -5.71 5.76 2.83
N THR A 37 -6.90 5.21 3.04
CA THR A 37 -7.59 5.29 4.34
C THR A 37 -7.63 3.93 5.01
N THR A 38 -7.50 3.94 6.33
CA THR A 38 -7.66 2.76 7.16
C THR A 38 -8.94 2.87 7.97
N ARG A 39 -9.59 1.73 8.19
CA ARG A 39 -10.80 1.63 9.01
C ARG A 39 -10.73 0.38 9.86
N ARG A 40 -11.14 0.50 11.11
CA ARG A 40 -11.41 -0.64 11.97
C ARG A 40 -12.88 -1.06 11.80
N GLU A 41 -13.09 -2.33 11.52
CA GLU A 41 -14.41 -2.97 11.46
C GLU A 41 -14.36 -4.16 12.42
N ASP A 42 -15.16 -4.09 13.48
CA ASP A 42 -15.08 -5.02 14.61
C ASP A 42 -13.65 -5.13 15.19
N ASN A 43 -13.05 -6.32 15.09
CA ASN A 43 -11.69 -6.60 15.54
C ASN A 43 -10.63 -6.45 14.44
N ASP A 44 -11.06 -6.26 13.19
CA ASP A 44 -10.18 -6.24 12.04
C ASP A 44 -9.85 -4.81 11.59
N THR A 45 -8.62 -4.62 11.12
CA THR A 45 -8.19 -3.35 10.52
C THR A 45 -8.02 -3.53 9.03
N PHE A 46 -8.64 -2.67 8.24
CA PHE A 46 -8.57 -2.71 6.78
C PHE A 46 -7.95 -1.44 6.23
N ILE A 47 -7.15 -1.57 5.17
CA ILE A 47 -6.87 -0.48 4.24
C ILE A 47 -7.95 -0.53 3.17
N TYR A 48 -8.73 0.54 3.06
CA TYR A 48 -9.96 0.57 2.28
C TYR A 48 -9.82 1.48 1.05
N GLN A 49 -10.01 2.79 1.20
CA GLN A 49 -9.94 3.70 0.04
C GLN A 49 -8.49 3.81 -0.42
N GLY A 50 -8.28 3.84 -1.74
CA GLY A 50 -6.96 3.88 -2.36
C GLY A 50 -6.28 2.52 -2.52
N TRP A 51 -6.71 1.47 -1.81
CA TRP A 51 -6.12 0.13 -1.96
C TRP A 51 -6.37 -0.46 -3.34
N ALA A 52 -7.63 -0.47 -3.80
CA ALA A 52 -7.99 -1.03 -5.11
C ALA A 52 -7.23 -0.35 -6.25
N GLY A 53 -7.14 0.99 -6.21
CA GLY A 53 -6.37 1.77 -7.18
C GLY A 53 -4.89 1.42 -7.14
N PHE A 54 -4.28 1.33 -5.96
CA PHE A 54 -2.90 0.89 -5.79
C PHE A 54 -2.65 -0.51 -6.36
N ALA A 55 -3.54 -1.46 -6.05
CA ALA A 55 -3.43 -2.83 -6.55
C ALA A 55 -3.48 -2.89 -8.09
N ILE A 56 -4.33 -2.10 -8.72
CA ILE A 56 -4.44 -1.99 -10.17
C ILE A 56 -3.18 -1.32 -10.76
N THR A 57 -2.80 -0.15 -10.24
CA THR A 57 -1.65 0.63 -10.71
C THR A 57 -0.37 -0.19 -10.68
N HIS A 58 -0.15 -0.96 -9.62
CA HIS A 58 1.04 -1.78 -9.40
C HIS A 58 0.85 -3.23 -9.85
N GLN A 59 -0.25 -3.56 -10.54
CA GLN A 59 -0.55 -4.87 -11.11
C GLN A 59 -0.42 -6.02 -10.12
N LEU A 60 -0.86 -5.79 -8.88
CA LEU A 60 -0.76 -6.78 -7.81
C LEU A 60 -1.56 -8.04 -8.14
N ARG A 61 -0.97 -9.19 -7.84
CA ARG A 61 -1.55 -10.52 -8.01
C ARG A 61 -1.59 -11.26 -6.69
N VAL A 62 -2.53 -12.18 -6.56
CA VAL A 62 -2.57 -13.11 -5.43
C VAL A 62 -1.27 -13.93 -5.40
N GLY A 63 -0.70 -14.09 -4.21
CA GLY A 63 0.57 -14.79 -4.00
C GLY A 63 1.81 -13.89 -4.02
N GLN A 64 1.64 -12.59 -4.27
CA GLN A 64 2.71 -11.61 -4.04
C GLN A 64 2.75 -11.17 -2.57
N PHE A 65 3.94 -10.80 -2.10
CA PHE A 65 4.16 -10.32 -0.75
C PHE A 65 4.38 -8.81 -0.77
N LEU A 66 3.84 -8.12 0.22
CA LEU A 66 4.06 -6.70 0.42
C LEU A 66 4.71 -6.50 1.79
N THR A 67 5.83 -5.77 1.84
CA THR A 67 6.44 -5.38 3.10
C THR A 67 6.18 -3.91 3.35
N PHE A 68 5.61 -3.59 4.52
CA PHE A 68 5.34 -2.23 4.94
C PHE A 68 6.37 -1.81 6.00
N LYS A 69 7.10 -0.73 5.72
CA LYS A 69 8.03 -0.11 6.66
C LYS A 69 7.49 1.25 7.09
N LYS A 70 7.28 1.44 8.39
CA LYS A 70 6.89 2.75 8.94
C LYS A 70 8.07 3.72 8.85
N VAL A 71 7.84 4.87 8.22
CA VAL A 71 8.75 6.02 8.14
C VAL A 71 8.23 7.09 9.11
N PRO A 72 9.08 7.98 9.67
CA PRO A 72 8.58 9.12 10.44
C PRO A 72 7.53 9.93 9.65
N SER A 73 6.54 10.53 10.34
CA SER A 73 5.51 11.41 9.73
C SER A 73 4.39 10.74 8.93
N PHE A 74 3.89 9.58 9.39
CA PHE A 74 2.69 8.89 8.84
C PHE A 74 2.85 8.31 7.42
N GLU A 75 4.09 8.26 6.94
CA GLU A 75 4.46 7.63 5.68
C GLU A 75 4.86 6.16 5.90
N TYR A 76 4.50 5.32 4.94
CA TYR A 76 4.89 3.93 4.89
C TYR A 76 5.61 3.67 3.57
N SER A 77 6.82 3.12 3.63
CA SER A 77 7.47 2.58 2.45
C SER A 77 6.94 1.17 2.20
N VAL A 78 6.61 0.85 0.96
CA VAL A 78 6.20 -0.49 0.54
C VAL A 78 7.11 -1.05 -0.53
N VAL A 79 7.50 -2.31 -0.36
CA VAL A 79 8.21 -3.10 -1.37
C VAL A 79 7.35 -4.31 -1.72
N ILE A 80 7.26 -4.59 -3.02
CA ILE A 80 6.45 -5.68 -3.55
C ILE A 80 7.41 -6.80 -3.97
N PHE A 81 7.14 -8.01 -3.50
CA PHE A 81 7.86 -9.21 -3.87
C PHE A 81 6.94 -10.16 -4.62
N ASP A 82 7.46 -10.86 -5.62
CA ASP A 82 6.71 -11.93 -6.25
C ASP A 82 6.65 -13.19 -5.38
N HIS A 83 5.98 -14.21 -5.89
CA HIS A 83 5.84 -15.51 -5.24
C HIS A 83 7.18 -16.25 -5.04
N THR A 84 8.27 -15.80 -5.68
CA THR A 84 9.63 -16.32 -5.49
C THR A 84 10.44 -15.48 -4.49
N CYS A 85 9.80 -14.53 -3.80
CA CYS A 85 10.41 -13.58 -2.87
C CYS A 85 11.43 -12.64 -3.54
N VAL A 86 11.33 -12.42 -4.85
CA VAL A 86 12.16 -11.46 -5.59
C VAL A 86 11.44 -10.13 -5.66
N GLU A 87 12.16 -9.04 -5.40
CA GLU A 87 11.64 -7.69 -5.49
C GLU A 87 11.17 -7.37 -6.92
N VAL A 88 9.94 -6.86 -7.03
CA VAL A 88 9.33 -6.49 -8.30
C VAL A 88 9.36 -4.98 -8.45
N ILE A 89 10.05 -4.52 -9.49
CA ILE A 89 9.96 -3.12 -9.93
C ILE A 89 8.64 -2.96 -10.69
N THR A 90 7.61 -2.55 -9.96
CA THR A 90 6.31 -2.25 -10.57
C THR A 90 6.39 -0.94 -11.35
N ARG A 91 5.75 -0.88 -12.51
CA ARG A 91 5.57 0.39 -13.23
C ARG A 91 4.37 1.10 -12.63
N CYS A 92 4.54 2.37 -12.31
CA CYS A 92 3.43 3.21 -11.89
C CYS A 92 2.67 3.67 -13.14
N SER A 93 1.72 2.85 -13.59
CA SER A 93 0.91 3.15 -14.77
C SER A 93 -0.14 4.21 -14.39
N TYR A 94 -0.11 5.37 -15.03
CA TYR A 94 -1.19 6.36 -14.91
C TYR A 94 -2.47 5.73 -15.46
N HIS A 95 -3.43 5.42 -14.60
CA HIS A 95 -4.79 5.13 -15.03
C HIS A 95 -5.61 6.37 -14.73
N GLY A 96 -6.04 7.04 -15.79
CA GLY A 96 -6.92 8.19 -15.69
C GLY A 96 -8.28 7.78 -15.17
N ASP A 97 -8.40 7.61 -13.85
CA ASP A 97 -9.46 8.24 -13.07
C ASP A 97 -9.18 8.15 -11.55
N THR A 98 -9.24 9.30 -10.88
CA THR A 98 -9.35 9.55 -9.42
C THR A 98 -8.26 9.15 -8.40
N THR A 99 -7.07 8.65 -8.74
CA THR A 99 -5.94 8.68 -7.77
C THR A 99 -4.65 9.09 -8.46
N LYS A 100 -4.28 10.36 -8.33
CA LYS A 100 -2.98 10.85 -8.80
C LYS A 100 -1.87 10.12 -8.03
N CYS A 101 -1.14 9.25 -8.71
CA CYS A 101 0.16 8.82 -8.23
C CYS A 101 1.08 10.04 -8.25
N VAL A 102 1.49 10.52 -7.08
CA VAL A 102 2.49 11.59 -6.99
C VAL A 102 3.84 10.90 -6.99
N VAL A 103 4.58 11.05 -8.09
CA VAL A 103 6.00 10.70 -8.16
C VAL A 103 6.76 11.87 -7.58
N PHE A 104 7.49 11.65 -6.48
CA PHE A 104 8.45 12.62 -6.02
C PHE A 104 9.78 12.28 -6.69
N GLU A 105 10.24 13.15 -7.60
CA GLU A 105 11.59 13.06 -8.14
C GLU A 105 12.58 13.51 -7.05
N ASP A 106 13.52 12.65 -6.71
CA ASP A 106 14.64 12.99 -5.84
C ASP A 106 15.49 14.05 -6.57
N ARG A 107 15.54 15.27 -6.02
CA ARG A 107 16.59 16.22 -6.39
C ARG A 107 17.84 15.82 -5.61
N VAL A 108 18.83 15.32 -6.35
CA VAL A 108 20.21 15.08 -5.89
C VAL A 108 20.82 16.37 -5.33
#